data_AF-A0A536LY78-F1
#
_entry.id   AF-A0A536LY78-F1
#
_cell.length_a   1.000
_cell.length_b   1.000
_cell.length_c   1.000
_cell.angle_alpha   90.00
_cell.angle_beta   90.00
_cell.angle_gamma   90.00
#
_symmetry.space_group_name_H-M   'P 1'
#
loop_
_entity.id
_entity.type
_entity.pdbx_description
1 polymer ?
#
loop_
_entity_poly.entity_id
_entity_poly.type
_entity_poly.pdbx_seq_one_letter_code
_entity_poly.pdbx_strand_id
1 'polypeptide(L)'
;MARRGGIRRAEYKALLTEAYDLDKPEAPGEALAYYMRHIRACGEPVLEAMCGSGRFLAPLLEAGIDVDGVDASADMLAACAARCEERRIRARTYRQFLHELGLPRRYRLIFAGGASFGLIVDESEVTESLRLLYGHLLPGGTLLIEIETPRYVEQDTKRPDMSRDGGLAPMGRRSSCARVTGTTARLEL
;
A
#
# COMPACT_ATOMS: atom_id res chain seq x y z
N MET A 1 -12.76 -26.68 -27.42
CA MET A 1 -12.63 -25.62 -26.39
C MET A 1 -11.37 -25.87 -25.59
N ALA A 2 -10.28 -25.18 -25.92
CA ALA A 2 -9.06 -25.23 -25.11
C ALA A 2 -9.32 -24.50 -23.80
N ARG A 3 -9.12 -25.17 -22.67
CA ARG A 3 -9.08 -24.52 -21.35
C ARG A 3 -7.93 -23.50 -21.40
N ARG A 4 -8.23 -22.20 -21.42
CA ARG A 4 -7.24 -21.18 -21.07
C ARG A 4 -6.77 -21.53 -19.66
N GLY A 5 -5.52 -22.00 -19.53
CA GLY A 5 -4.90 -22.19 -18.24
C GLY A 5 -5.00 -20.88 -17.48
N GLY A 6 -5.73 -20.88 -16.36
CA GLY A 6 -5.93 -19.70 -15.54
C GLY A 6 -4.57 -19.11 -15.18
N ILE A 7 -4.33 -17.86 -15.56
CA ILE A 7 -3.18 -17.12 -15.08
C ILE A 7 -3.30 -17.15 -13.56
N ARG A 8 -2.34 -17.78 -12.88
CA ARG A 8 -2.28 -17.74 -11.42
C ARG A 8 -2.17 -16.27 -11.01
N ARG A 9 -3.08 -15.80 -10.16
CA ARG A 9 -3.04 -14.44 -9.62
C ARG A 9 -1.68 -14.20 -8.96
N ALA A 10 -1.06 -13.06 -9.26
CA ALA A 10 0.27 -12.74 -8.78
C ALA A 10 0.20 -12.20 -7.34
N GLU A 11 0.96 -12.80 -6.44
CA GLU A 11 1.20 -12.34 -5.08
C GLU A 11 2.70 -12.50 -4.78
N TYR A 12 3.23 -11.70 -3.86
CA TYR A 12 4.60 -11.89 -3.38
C TYR A 12 4.75 -13.28 -2.75
N LYS A 13 5.90 -13.91 -3.02
CA LYS A 13 6.31 -15.19 -2.45
C LYS A 13 7.59 -15.01 -1.65
N ALA A 14 7.93 -15.96 -0.79
CA ALA A 14 9.07 -15.93 0.13
C ALA A 14 10.33 -15.21 -0.41
N LEU A 15 10.89 -15.66 -1.53
CA LEU A 15 12.11 -15.05 -2.09
C LEU A 15 11.93 -13.57 -2.48
N LEU A 16 10.78 -13.22 -3.07
CA LEU A 16 10.49 -11.83 -3.43
C LEU A 16 10.22 -10.99 -2.18
N THR A 17 9.64 -11.56 -1.14
CA THR A 17 9.46 -10.91 0.16
C THR A 17 10.80 -10.58 0.81
N GLU A 18 11.74 -11.54 0.85
CA GLU A 18 13.10 -11.32 1.36
C GLU A 18 13.83 -10.23 0.56
N ALA A 19 13.81 -10.32 -0.78
CA ALA A 19 14.42 -9.31 -1.63
C ALA A 19 13.80 -7.92 -1.43
N TYR A 20 12.48 -7.86 -1.23
CA TYR A 20 11.75 -6.62 -0.97
C TYR A 20 12.15 -5.95 0.35
N ASP A 21 12.29 -6.72 1.43
CA ASP A 21 12.73 -6.19 2.73
C ASP A 21 14.19 -5.76 2.71
N LEU A 22 15.05 -6.42 1.93
CA LEU A 22 16.44 -5.99 1.73
C LEU A 22 16.54 -4.68 0.93
N ASP A 23 15.76 -4.55 -0.15
CA ASP A 23 15.74 -3.34 -0.99
C ASP A 23 15.12 -2.14 -0.26
N LYS A 24 14.12 -2.42 0.59
CA LYS A 24 13.28 -1.38 1.18
C LYS A 24 12.94 -1.71 2.64
N PRO A 25 13.92 -1.63 3.54
CA PRO A 25 13.79 -2.11 4.92
C PRO A 25 12.83 -1.29 5.78
N GLU A 26 12.65 0.00 5.49
CA GLU A 26 11.80 0.91 6.26
C GLU A 26 10.94 1.78 5.32
N ALA A 27 9.84 2.32 5.86
CA ALA A 27 9.07 3.33 5.15
C ALA A 27 9.89 4.60 4.92
N PRO A 28 9.84 5.21 3.71
CA PRO A 28 10.45 6.53 3.51
C PRO A 28 9.84 7.55 4.49
N GLY A 29 10.70 8.26 5.23
CA GLY A 29 10.24 9.16 6.30
C GLY A 29 9.27 10.25 5.84
N GLU A 30 9.47 10.80 4.64
CA GLU A 30 8.55 11.80 4.06
C GLU A 30 7.16 11.22 3.77
N ALA A 31 7.10 9.98 3.27
CA ALA A 31 5.85 9.29 2.98
C ALA A 31 5.12 8.89 4.27
N LEU A 32 5.85 8.36 5.25
CA LEU A 32 5.27 8.05 6.56
C LEU A 32 4.71 9.31 7.23
N ALA A 33 5.45 10.42 7.20
CA ALA A 33 4.98 11.70 7.71
C ALA A 33 3.75 12.22 6.96
N TYR A 34 3.65 11.97 5.64
CA TYR A 34 2.48 12.30 4.84
C TYR A 34 1.23 11.56 5.32
N TYR A 35 1.30 10.24 5.49
CA TYR A 35 0.18 9.45 5.98
C TYR A 35 -0.18 9.83 7.42
N MET A 36 0.80 10.02 8.30
CA MET A 36 0.58 10.48 9.68
C MET A 36 -0.17 11.81 9.78
N ARG A 37 0.11 12.78 8.89
CA ARG A 37 -0.65 14.05 8.84
C ARG A 37 -2.11 13.82 8.47
N HIS A 38 -2.37 12.93 7.51
CA HIS A 38 -3.74 12.62 7.08
C HIS A 38 -4.48 11.80 8.14
N ILE A 39 -3.82 10.84 8.80
CA ILE A 39 -4.38 10.09 9.93
C ILE A 39 -4.83 11.07 11.02
N ARG A 40 -3.99 12.04 11.40
CA ARG A 40 -4.35 13.07 12.38
C ARG A 40 -5.53 13.94 11.96
N ALA A 41 -5.67 14.24 10.67
CA ALA A 41 -6.75 15.08 10.16
C ALA A 41 -8.07 14.31 9.98
N CYS A 42 -8.00 13.07 9.52
CA CYS A 42 -9.17 12.24 9.23
C CYS A 42 -9.66 11.48 10.46
N GLY A 43 -8.77 11.12 11.36
CA GLY A 43 -9.00 10.29 12.54
C GLY A 43 -8.84 8.79 12.28
N GLU A 44 -9.12 8.01 13.32
CA GLU A 44 -9.00 6.55 13.40
C GLU A 44 -10.38 5.88 13.52
N PRO A 45 -10.57 4.59 13.17
CA PRO A 45 -9.55 3.61 12.79
C PRO A 45 -9.05 3.74 11.35
N VAL A 46 -7.87 3.20 11.08
CA VAL A 46 -7.18 3.26 9.78
C VAL A 46 -6.99 1.87 9.18
N LEU A 47 -7.00 1.76 7.86
CA LEU A 47 -6.58 0.56 7.13
C LEU A 47 -5.41 0.88 6.20
N GLU A 48 -4.32 0.15 6.32
CA GLU A 48 -3.30 0.06 5.28
C GLU A 48 -3.66 -1.07 4.30
N ALA A 49 -4.07 -0.68 3.10
CA ALA A 49 -4.35 -1.61 2.01
C ALA A 49 -3.07 -1.96 1.26
N MET A 50 -2.88 -3.25 0.96
CA MET A 50 -1.64 -3.81 0.40
C MET A 50 -0.44 -3.51 1.32
N CYS A 51 -0.58 -3.85 2.61
CA CYS A 51 0.37 -3.46 3.66
C CYS A 51 1.74 -4.15 3.56
N GLY A 52 1.87 -5.17 2.72
CA GLY A 52 3.12 -5.89 2.51
C GLY A 52 3.76 -6.38 3.82
N SER A 53 5.08 -6.19 3.91
CA SER A 53 5.89 -6.54 5.09
C SER A 53 5.77 -5.55 6.27
N GLY A 54 4.78 -4.65 6.25
CA GLY A 54 4.44 -3.80 7.39
C GLY A 54 5.35 -2.60 7.63
N ARG A 55 6.05 -2.10 6.59
CA ARG A 55 6.97 -0.96 6.73
C ARG A 55 6.30 0.33 7.23
N PHE A 56 5.03 0.55 6.88
CA PHE A 56 4.23 1.67 7.38
C PHE A 56 3.41 1.20 8.59
N LEU A 57 2.80 0.02 8.52
CA LEU A 57 1.99 -0.54 9.60
C LEU A 57 2.71 -0.55 10.95
N ALA A 58 3.93 -1.06 11.01
CA ALA A 58 4.69 -1.18 12.25
C ALA A 58 4.94 0.17 12.95
N PRO A 59 5.51 1.20 12.30
CA PRO A 59 5.70 2.50 12.95
C PRO A 59 4.38 3.24 13.25
N LEU A 60 3.29 2.97 12.51
CA LEU A 60 1.98 3.51 12.86
C LEU A 60 1.44 2.88 14.15
N LEU A 61 1.55 1.56 14.30
CA LEU A 61 1.17 0.87 15.53
C LEU A 61 2.05 1.28 16.72
N GLU A 62 3.36 1.48 16.51
CA GLU A 62 4.28 2.03 17.53
C GLU A 62 3.84 3.41 18.02
N ALA A 63 3.29 4.23 17.12
CA ALA A 63 2.75 5.54 17.46
C ALA A 63 1.38 5.48 18.16
N GLY A 64 0.85 4.28 18.42
CA GLY A 64 -0.42 4.07 19.10
C GLY A 64 -1.66 4.25 18.22
N ILE A 65 -1.49 4.28 16.90
CA ILE A 65 -2.61 4.41 15.96
C ILE A 65 -3.39 3.09 15.88
N ASP A 66 -4.72 3.14 15.96
CA ASP A 66 -5.59 2.01 15.66
C ASP A 66 -5.64 1.75 14.15
N VAL A 67 -4.67 0.96 13.67
CA VAL A 67 -4.51 0.59 12.26
C VAL A 67 -4.55 -0.93 12.04
N ASP A 68 -5.31 -1.35 11.03
CA ASP A 68 -5.28 -2.71 10.50
C ASP A 68 -4.50 -2.75 9.17
N GLY A 69 -3.97 -3.93 8.81
CA GLY A 69 -3.34 -4.17 7.51
C GLY A 69 -4.08 -5.23 6.69
N VAL A 70 -4.11 -5.10 5.36
CA VAL A 70 -4.57 -6.17 4.47
C VAL A 70 -3.58 -6.36 3.33
N ASP A 71 -3.24 -7.61 3.02
CA ASP A 71 -2.41 -7.99 1.87
C ASP A 71 -2.82 -9.37 1.35
N ALA A 72 -2.58 -9.67 0.08
CA ALA A 72 -2.89 -10.98 -0.49
C ALA A 72 -1.82 -12.03 -0.11
N SER A 73 -0.56 -11.60 0.00
CA SER A 73 0.59 -12.47 0.19
C SER A 73 0.72 -12.95 1.64
N ALA A 74 0.64 -14.26 1.83
CA ALA A 74 0.92 -14.88 3.13
C ALA A 74 2.37 -14.63 3.58
N ASP A 75 3.32 -14.65 2.66
CA ASP A 75 4.75 -14.44 2.96
C ASP A 75 5.02 -13.00 3.42
N MET A 76 4.41 -12.01 2.76
CA MET A 76 4.49 -10.60 3.20
C MET A 76 3.86 -10.40 4.58
N LEU A 77 2.70 -11.01 4.84
CA LEU A 77 2.05 -10.92 6.14
C LEU A 77 2.86 -11.61 7.25
N ALA A 78 3.56 -12.70 6.94
CA ALA A 78 4.48 -13.34 7.88
C ALA A 78 5.66 -12.42 8.23
N ALA A 79 6.26 -11.75 7.23
CA ALA A 79 7.31 -10.76 7.46
C ALA A 79 6.79 -9.55 8.26
N CYS A 80 5.57 -9.07 7.97
CA CYS A 80 4.91 -8.02 8.74
C CYS A 80 4.73 -8.42 10.21
N ALA A 81 4.29 -9.65 10.48
CA ALA A 81 4.12 -10.16 11.83
C ALA A 81 5.46 -10.21 12.57
N ALA A 82 6.52 -10.76 11.96
CA ALA A 82 7.87 -10.80 12.53
C ALA A 82 8.39 -9.40 12.89
N ARG A 83 8.26 -8.43 11.97
CA ARG A 83 8.63 -7.03 12.21
C ARG A 83 7.91 -6.42 13.41
N CYS A 84 6.62 -6.70 13.56
CA CYS A 84 5.84 -6.21 14.69
C CYS A 84 6.25 -6.89 16.01
N GLU A 85 6.53 -8.20 15.98
CA GLU A 85 6.99 -8.97 17.14
C GLU A 85 8.33 -8.48 17.67
N GLU A 86 9.29 -8.17 16.80
CA GLU A 86 10.59 -7.57 17.16
C GLU A 86 10.40 -6.25 17.94
N ARG A 87 9.38 -5.48 17.57
CA ARG A 87 8.98 -4.22 18.19
C ARG A 87 8.03 -4.41 19.39
N ARG A 88 7.73 -5.66 19.76
CA ARG A 88 6.80 -6.05 20.84
C ARG A 88 5.38 -5.53 20.66
N ILE A 89 4.93 -5.43 19.41
CA ILE A 89 3.60 -4.93 19.04
C ILE A 89 2.85 -6.02 18.27
N ARG A 90 1.53 -6.00 18.35
CA ARG A 90 0.67 -6.92 17.59
C ARG A 90 -0.04 -6.16 16.49
N ALA A 91 0.17 -6.60 15.25
CA ALA A 91 -0.60 -6.12 14.11
C ALA A 91 -1.86 -6.98 13.92
N ARG A 92 -2.98 -6.33 13.60
CA ARG A 92 -4.16 -7.02 13.09
C ARG A 92 -4.12 -6.98 11.57
N THR A 93 -3.81 -8.11 10.96
CA THR A 93 -3.70 -8.23 9.50
C THR A 93 -4.70 -9.23 8.92
N TYR A 94 -5.11 -9.00 7.68
CA TYR A 94 -6.02 -9.86 6.94
C TYR A 94 -5.38 -10.31 5.63
N ARG A 95 -5.47 -11.61 5.33
CA ARG A 95 -5.00 -12.16 4.05
C ARG A 95 -6.12 -12.16 3.02
N GLN A 96 -6.18 -11.15 2.17
CA GLN A 96 -7.23 -11.01 1.14
C GLN A 96 -6.70 -10.24 -0.07
N PHE A 97 -7.20 -10.58 -1.27
CA PHE A 97 -7.11 -9.67 -2.40
C PHE A 97 -8.10 -8.51 -2.21
N LEU A 98 -7.77 -7.31 -2.71
CA LEU A 98 -8.62 -6.14 -2.52
C LEU A 98 -9.98 -6.24 -3.25
N HIS A 99 -10.06 -6.95 -4.36
CA HIS A 99 -11.32 -7.22 -5.07
C HIS A 99 -12.15 -8.34 -4.45
N GLU A 100 -11.67 -8.93 -3.34
CA GLU A 100 -12.39 -9.91 -2.52
C GLU A 100 -12.55 -9.42 -1.07
N LEU A 101 -12.31 -8.13 -0.85
CA LEU A 101 -12.23 -7.53 0.47
C LEU A 101 -13.54 -7.64 1.25
N GLY A 102 -13.46 -8.25 2.43
CA GLY A 102 -14.52 -8.34 3.43
C GLY A 102 -13.92 -8.32 4.83
N LEU A 103 -13.91 -7.13 5.45
CA LEU A 103 -13.33 -6.89 6.77
C LEU A 103 -14.41 -6.71 7.83
N PRO A 104 -14.12 -7.02 9.11
CA PRO A 104 -15.11 -6.98 10.19
C PRO A 104 -15.48 -5.56 10.64
N ARG A 105 -14.81 -4.52 10.13
CA ARG A 105 -15.05 -3.12 10.49
C ARG A 105 -14.83 -2.15 9.34
N ARG A 106 -15.26 -0.90 9.55
CA ARG A 106 -15.08 0.24 8.64
C ARG A 106 -14.09 1.25 9.20
N TYR A 107 -13.50 2.07 8.34
CA TYR A 107 -12.36 2.93 8.63
C TYR A 107 -12.62 4.41 8.33
N ARG A 108 -12.02 5.30 9.14
CA ARG A 108 -12.02 6.75 8.87
C ARG A 108 -11.04 7.11 7.76
N LEU A 109 -9.93 6.39 7.67
CA LEU A 109 -8.94 6.54 6.61
C LEU A 109 -8.55 5.15 6.09
N ILE A 110 -8.51 5.00 4.78
CA ILE A 110 -7.87 3.87 4.11
C ILE A 110 -6.77 4.43 3.23
N PHE A 111 -5.57 3.86 3.30
CA PHE A 111 -4.49 4.25 2.40
C PHE A 111 -3.78 3.04 1.78
N ALA A 112 -3.32 3.19 0.53
CA ALA A 112 -2.44 2.24 -0.14
C ALA A 112 -1.16 2.98 -0.57
N GLY A 113 -0.05 2.69 0.12
CA GLY A 113 1.23 3.37 -0.09
C GLY A 113 2.22 2.60 -0.96
N GLY A 114 3.29 3.28 -1.40
CA GLY A 114 4.40 2.67 -2.11
C GLY A 114 4.08 2.27 -3.55
N ALA A 115 3.11 2.94 -4.17
CA ALA A 115 2.57 2.62 -5.50
C ALA A 115 1.99 1.19 -5.64
N SER A 116 1.69 0.51 -4.52
CA SER A 116 1.26 -0.88 -4.50
C SER A 116 0.00 -1.13 -5.31
N PHE A 117 -0.91 -0.17 -5.37
CA PHE A 117 -2.16 -0.28 -6.14
C PHE A 117 -1.92 -0.50 -7.64
N GLY A 118 -0.78 -0.03 -8.18
CA GLY A 118 -0.37 -0.26 -9.56
C GLY A 118 -0.01 -1.72 -9.90
N LEU A 119 0.07 -2.60 -8.90
CA LEU A 119 0.28 -4.04 -9.10
C LEU A 119 -1.00 -4.77 -9.53
N ILE A 120 -2.16 -4.13 -9.41
CA ILE A 120 -3.43 -4.68 -9.90
C ILE A 120 -3.55 -4.31 -11.37
N VAL A 121 -3.36 -5.30 -12.25
CA VAL A 121 -3.28 -5.08 -13.71
C VAL A 121 -4.59 -5.40 -14.44
N ASP A 122 -5.53 -6.08 -13.79
CA ASP A 122 -6.85 -6.36 -14.35
C ASP A 122 -7.82 -5.22 -14.01
N GLU A 123 -8.41 -4.61 -15.03
CA GLU A 123 -9.31 -3.46 -14.89
C GLU A 123 -10.55 -3.77 -14.04
N SER A 124 -11.08 -5.00 -14.14
CA SER A 124 -12.22 -5.42 -13.35
C SER A 124 -11.85 -5.59 -11.87
N GLU A 125 -10.65 -6.12 -11.59
CA GLU A 125 -10.12 -6.22 -10.23
C GLU A 125 -9.82 -4.84 -9.64
N VAL A 126 -9.31 -3.89 -10.43
CA VAL A 126 -9.12 -2.49 -10.00
C VAL A 126 -10.46 -1.85 -9.62
N THR A 127 -11.45 -1.94 -10.50
CA THR A 127 -12.77 -1.34 -10.29
C THR A 127 -13.44 -1.90 -9.05
N GLU A 128 -13.41 -3.23 -8.89
CA GLU A 128 -13.99 -3.90 -7.74
C GLU A 128 -13.25 -3.58 -6.43
N SER A 129 -11.91 -3.51 -6.48
CA SER A 129 -11.10 -3.10 -5.33
C SER A 129 -11.48 -1.70 -4.84
N LEU A 130 -11.61 -0.73 -5.76
CA LEU A 130 -12.02 0.63 -5.40
C LEU A 130 -13.42 0.65 -4.79
N ARG A 131 -14.36 -0.10 -5.37
CA ARG A 131 -15.73 -0.22 -4.85
C ARG A 131 -15.76 -0.78 -3.43
N LEU A 132 -15.00 -1.85 -3.18
CA LEU A 132 -14.95 -2.51 -1.88
C LEU A 132 -14.21 -1.65 -0.83
N LEU A 133 -13.08 -1.04 -1.19
CA LEU A 133 -12.38 -0.09 -0.31
C LEU A 133 -13.31 1.07 0.09
N TYR A 134 -14.02 1.66 -0.88
CA TYR A 134 -15.00 2.70 -0.60
C TYR A 134 -16.12 2.22 0.32
N GLY A 135 -16.62 1.00 0.13
CA GLY A 135 -17.62 0.38 1.00
C GLY A 135 -17.15 0.16 2.44
N HIS A 136 -15.84 0.06 2.66
CA HIS A 136 -15.23 -0.04 3.99
C HIS A 136 -14.96 1.31 4.66
N LEU A 137 -15.29 2.44 4.02
CA LEU A 137 -15.20 3.75 4.67
C LEU A 137 -16.38 3.97 5.63
N LEU A 138 -16.10 4.61 6.76
CA LEU A 138 -17.12 5.27 7.58
C LEU A 138 -17.68 6.49 6.84
N PRO A 139 -18.88 6.97 7.18
CA PRO A 139 -19.41 8.23 6.64
C PRO A 139 -18.40 9.37 6.83
N GLY A 140 -18.07 10.07 5.74
CA GLY A 140 -17.04 11.12 5.72
C GLY A 140 -15.59 10.61 5.76
N GLY A 141 -15.38 9.30 5.63
CA GLY A 141 -14.06 8.68 5.54
C GLY A 141 -13.33 9.04 4.26
N THR A 142 -12.01 8.87 4.28
CA THR A 142 -11.12 9.21 3.16
C THR A 142 -10.38 7.99 2.64
N LEU A 143 -10.29 7.87 1.32
CA LEU A 143 -9.41 6.91 0.63
C LEU A 143 -8.25 7.66 -0.02
N LEU A 144 -7.01 7.25 0.31
CA LEU A 144 -5.77 7.78 -0.25
C LEU A 144 -5.04 6.68 -1.01
N ILE A 145 -4.77 6.90 -2.29
CA ILE A 145 -4.03 5.93 -3.11
C ILE A 145 -2.84 6.65 -3.75
N GLU A 146 -1.66 6.07 -3.55
CA GLU A 146 -0.44 6.46 -4.25
C GLU A 146 -0.38 5.71 -5.59
N ILE A 147 -0.33 6.46 -6.69
CA ILE A 147 -0.27 5.93 -8.06
C ILE A 147 0.88 6.59 -8.79
N GLU A 148 1.67 5.81 -9.54
CA GLU A 148 2.68 6.35 -10.45
C GLU A 148 2.01 6.93 -11.70
N THR A 149 2.42 8.14 -12.08
CA THR A 149 1.92 8.79 -13.30
C THR A 149 2.86 8.53 -14.46
N PRO A 150 2.39 8.53 -15.73
CA PRO A 150 3.25 8.35 -16.90
C PRO A 150 4.44 9.33 -16.92
N ARG A 151 4.21 10.58 -16.50
CA ARG A 151 5.26 11.62 -16.37
C ARG A 151 6.35 11.25 -15.37
N TYR A 152 6.00 10.53 -14.30
CA TYR A 152 6.97 10.06 -13.31
C TYR A 152 7.80 8.89 -13.86
N VAL A 153 7.16 7.92 -14.51
CA VAL A 153 7.84 6.76 -15.13
C VAL A 153 8.83 7.21 -16.22
N GLU A 154 8.46 8.20 -17.04
CA GLU A 154 9.35 8.80 -18.04
C GLU A 154 10.58 9.52 -17.44
N GLN A 155 10.48 10.02 -16.21
CA GLN A 155 11.60 10.65 -15.52
C GLN A 155 12.51 9.62 -14.85
N ASP A 156 11.95 8.52 -14.33
CA ASP A 156 12.73 7.45 -13.70
C ASP A 156 13.57 6.68 -14.73
N THR A 157 13.01 6.43 -15.91
CA THR A 157 13.69 5.78 -17.05
C THR A 157 14.81 6.62 -17.68
N LYS A 158 14.89 7.91 -17.35
CA LYS A 158 16.00 8.82 -17.76
C LYS A 158 17.10 8.91 -16.71
N ARG A 159 16.99 8.24 -15.57
CA ARG A 159 18.08 8.16 -14.60
C ARG A 159 19.20 7.31 -15.19
N PRO A 160 20.48 7.74 -15.07
CA PRO A 160 21.59 6.94 -15.54
C PRO A 160 21.59 5.59 -14.82
N ASP A 161 21.89 4.53 -15.57
CA ASP A 161 22.13 3.19 -15.06
C ASP A 161 23.05 3.22 -13.83
N MET A 162 22.50 2.78 -12.69
CA MET A 162 23.17 2.66 -11.38
C MET A 162 24.32 1.64 -11.38
N SER A 163 24.59 0.94 -12.49
CA SER A 163 25.70 -0.01 -12.58
C SER A 163 27.10 0.63 -12.59
N ARG A 164 27.22 1.97 -12.64
CA ARG A 164 28.52 2.62 -12.86
C ARG A 164 29.17 3.34 -11.68
N ASP A 165 28.45 3.79 -10.66
CA ASP A 165 29.11 4.47 -9.53
C ASP A 165 28.41 4.13 -8.21
N GLY A 166 29.09 3.40 -7.34
CA GLY A 166 28.61 2.86 -6.05
C GLY A 166 28.35 3.92 -4.97
N GLY A 167 27.54 4.94 -5.26
CA GLY A 167 27.13 5.98 -4.32
C GLY A 167 25.62 6.04 -4.16
N LEU A 168 25.12 5.77 -2.95
CA LEU A 168 23.71 5.92 -2.60
C LEU A 168 23.35 7.42 -2.51
N ALA A 169 22.78 7.99 -3.57
CA ALA A 169 22.24 9.34 -3.55
C ALA A 169 20.85 9.38 -2.86
N PRO A 170 20.49 10.47 -2.15
CA PRO A 170 19.23 10.54 -1.40
C PRO A 170 18.03 10.66 -2.35
N MET A 171 17.07 9.74 -2.21
CA MET A 171 15.80 9.78 -2.93
C MET A 171 14.87 10.83 -2.31
N GLY A 172 14.78 12.01 -2.92
CA GLY A 172 13.64 12.91 -2.71
C GLY A 172 12.52 12.50 -3.68
N ARG A 173 11.44 11.91 -3.18
CA ARG A 173 10.32 11.42 -4.01
C ARG A 173 9.15 12.39 -3.92
N ARG A 174 8.67 12.90 -5.07
CA ARG A 174 7.37 13.58 -5.15
C ARG A 174 6.33 12.60 -5.69
N SER A 175 5.59 11.97 -4.78
CA SER A 175 4.41 11.16 -5.12
C SER A 175 3.17 12.04 -5.31
N SER A 176 2.35 11.78 -6.32
CA SER A 176 1.00 12.35 -6.43
C SER A 176 0.00 11.42 -5.75
N CYS A 177 -0.61 11.85 -4.64
CA CYS A 177 -1.69 11.12 -3.99
C CYS A 177 -3.02 11.56 -4.59
N ALA A 178 -3.80 10.60 -5.13
CA ALA A 178 -5.19 10.87 -5.49
C ALA A 178 -6.04 10.81 -4.22
N ARG A 179 -6.87 11.83 -3.99
CA ARG A 179 -7.86 11.85 -2.92
C ARG A 179 -9.23 11.54 -3.52
N VAL A 180 -9.83 10.43 -3.12
CA VAL A 180 -11.22 10.13 -3.47
C VAL A 180 -12.09 10.59 -2.29
N THR A 181 -12.60 11.82 -2.34
CA THR A 181 -13.68 12.27 -1.46
C THR A 181 -15.01 11.85 -2.06
N GLY A 182 -15.86 11.18 -1.27
CA GLY A 182 -17.23 10.88 -1.65
C GLY A 182 -17.92 12.14 -2.18
N THR A 183 -18.49 12.02 -3.38
CA THR A 183 -18.99 13.08 -4.28
C THR A 183 -17.90 13.95 -4.92
N THR A 184 -17.55 13.60 -6.16
CA THR A 184 -16.64 14.29 -7.10
C THR A 184 -15.15 13.88 -6.99
N ALA A 185 -14.77 12.86 -7.76
CA ALA A 185 -13.38 12.69 -8.19
C ALA A 185 -13.10 13.75 -9.26
N ARG A 186 -12.38 14.82 -8.91
CA ARG A 186 -11.79 15.72 -9.92
C ARG A 186 -10.35 15.25 -10.13
N LEU A 187 -10.16 14.43 -11.17
CA LEU A 187 -8.87 14.32 -11.84
C LEU A 187 -8.72 15.57 -12.69
N GLU A 188 -7.85 16.50 -12.31
CA GLU A 188 -7.33 17.51 -13.24
C GLU A 188 -5.94 17.03 -13.69
N LEU A 189 -5.82 16.80 -15.00
CA LEU A 189 -4.56 16.45 -15.69
C LEU A 189 -3.57 17.61 -15.72
#